data_AF-A0A940TMA9-F1
#
_entry.id   AF-A0A940TMA9-F1
#
_cell.length_a   1.000
_cell.length_b   1.000
_cell.length_c   1.000
_cell.angle_alpha   90.00
_cell.angle_beta   90.00
_cell.angle_gamma   90.00
#
_symmetry.space_group_name_H-M   'P 1'
#
loop_
_entity.id
_entity.type
_entity.pdbx_description
1 polymer ?
#
loop_
_entity_poly.entity_id
_entity_poly.type
_entity_poly.pdbx_seq_one_letter_code
_entity_poly.pdbx_strand_id
1 'polypeptide(L)'
;MRRIAPTQGLTLFFLIGLVILTLIFHVQIPRWHSLLLRYAILLGLLFVLKLSWDRKTMGKAGDFFHYFSPILFIIVIYESLGDLIQHLQPDVDPRLIQIDFSIFGVQPTLWMQQWIVPWFTDILSLAYLSYYFLPVVLIVVLYLKGRTAELDRSVFVLAFGYYVSFIGYIFFPAVGPRYAIAHLYSVPLEGSFITDFVRDTLNALEHNKRDCMPSGHTQIVLIVLYLAHRYEKLLFYLFLPIVCALILSTLYLRYHYVVDLLAGMTLAILCMIFGPLLHRWWNLEGSTRNVESGM
;
A
#
# COMPACT_ATOMS: atom_id res chain seq x y z
N MET A 1 29.84 -5.58 10.85
CA MET A 1 28.37 -5.43 10.91
C MET A 1 27.82 -5.89 9.57
N ARG A 2 26.82 -6.79 9.53
CA ARG A 2 26.23 -7.17 8.25
C ARG A 2 25.50 -5.96 7.66
N ARG A 3 25.47 -5.86 6.33
CA ARG A 3 24.76 -4.77 5.63
C ARG A 3 23.26 -4.85 5.92
N ILE A 4 22.62 -3.69 5.90
CA ILE A 4 21.16 -3.56 6.05
C ILE A 4 20.50 -4.29 4.86
N ALA A 5 19.55 -5.17 5.16
CA ALA A 5 18.78 -5.86 4.12
C ALA A 5 18.02 -4.86 3.24
N PRO A 6 17.79 -5.13 1.94
CA PRO A 6 17.15 -4.17 1.04
C PRO A 6 15.85 -3.58 1.59
N THR A 7 14.96 -4.41 2.12
CA THR A 7 13.66 -3.97 2.67
C THR A 7 13.80 -3.11 3.93
N GLN A 8 14.79 -3.42 4.78
CA GLN A 8 15.10 -2.61 5.95
C GLN A 8 15.70 -1.27 5.53
N GLY A 9 16.57 -1.24 4.52
CA GLY A 9 17.18 -0.01 4.00
C GLY A 9 16.13 0.90 3.39
N LEU A 10 15.21 0.33 2.64
CA LEU A 10 14.06 1.03 2.08
C LEU A 10 13.17 1.65 3.17
N THR A 11 12.82 0.86 4.19
CA THR A 11 12.00 1.32 5.33
C THR A 11 12.70 2.43 6.13
N LEU A 12 14.02 2.28 6.35
CA LEU A 12 14.84 3.29 7.02
C LEU A 12 14.82 4.61 6.25
N PHE A 13 15.06 4.57 4.94
CA PHE A 13 15.05 5.76 4.09
C PHE A 13 13.69 6.46 4.13
N PHE A 14 12.60 5.67 4.04
CA PHE A 14 11.25 6.21 4.10
C PHE A 14 10.95 6.90 5.44
N LEU A 15 11.29 6.26 6.56
CA LEU A 15 11.11 6.83 7.90
C LEU A 15 11.92 8.11 8.09
N ILE A 16 13.16 8.16 7.61
CA ILE A 16 13.97 9.39 7.64
C ILE A 16 13.27 10.51 6.85
N GLY A 17 12.74 10.19 5.67
CA GLY A 17 11.95 11.13 4.87
C GLY A 17 10.75 11.70 5.63
N LEU A 18 9.99 10.84 6.33
CA LEU A 18 8.86 11.28 7.16
C LEU A 18 9.28 12.14 8.35
N VAL A 19 10.39 11.82 9.01
CA VAL A 19 10.96 12.65 10.09
C VAL A 19 11.32 14.03 9.56
N ILE A 20 12.04 14.11 8.44
CA ILE A 20 12.43 15.38 7.81
C ILE A 20 11.19 16.17 7.41
N LEU A 21 10.23 15.53 6.75
CA LEU A 21 8.98 16.17 6.33
C LEU A 21 8.20 16.73 7.53
N THR A 22 8.10 15.97 8.61
CA THR A 22 7.44 16.41 9.85
C THR A 22 8.15 17.60 10.49
N LEU A 23 9.49 17.64 10.46
CA LEU A 23 10.27 18.77 10.98
C LEU A 23 10.11 20.02 10.12
N ILE A 24 10.08 19.88 8.79
CA ILE A 24 9.88 21.00 7.86
C ILE A 24 8.49 21.62 8.08
N PHE A 25 7.45 20.80 8.23
CA PHE A 25 6.06 21.25 8.37
C PHE A 25 5.55 21.27 9.83
N HIS A 26 6.46 21.33 10.81
CA HIS A 26 6.10 21.21 12.24
C HIS A 26 5.11 22.29 12.72
N VAL A 27 5.14 23.48 12.10
CA VAL A 27 4.23 24.60 12.44
C VAL A 27 2.80 24.29 12.00
N GLN A 28 2.61 23.62 10.86
CA GLN A 28 1.30 23.29 10.32
C GLN A 28 0.68 22.07 11.00
N ILE A 29 1.49 21.19 11.59
CA ILE A 29 1.08 19.89 12.12
C ILE A 29 0.86 19.99 13.65
N PRO A 30 -0.39 19.96 14.17
CA PRO A 30 -0.64 20.19 15.60
C PRO A 30 0.01 19.18 16.54
N ARG A 31 0.19 17.94 16.09
CA ARG A 31 0.73 16.82 16.88
C ARG A 31 2.10 16.34 16.39
N TRP A 32 2.92 17.22 15.83
CA TRP A 32 4.21 16.86 15.22
C TRP A 32 5.15 16.09 16.18
N HIS A 33 5.17 16.43 17.48
CA HIS A 33 5.95 15.69 18.48
C HIS A 33 5.53 14.21 18.60
N SER A 34 4.22 13.93 18.54
CA SER A 34 3.68 12.57 18.59
C SER A 34 4.10 11.77 17.36
N LEU A 35 4.08 12.42 16.18
CA LEU A 35 4.56 11.81 14.93
C LEU A 35 6.06 11.50 15.01
N LEU A 36 6.88 12.44 15.47
CA LEU A 36 8.32 12.20 15.65
C LEU A 36 8.58 11.06 16.65
N LEU A 37 7.84 10.98 17.75
CA LEU A 37 7.95 9.88 18.70
C LEU A 37 7.59 8.54 18.05
N ARG A 38 6.49 8.47 17.28
CA ARG A 38 6.11 7.26 16.53
C ARG A 38 7.21 6.85 15.56
N TYR A 39 7.77 7.78 14.79
CA TYR A 39 8.86 7.48 13.86
C TYR A 39 10.15 7.06 14.57
N ALA A 40 10.49 7.67 15.71
CA ALA A 40 11.62 7.27 16.54
C ALA A 40 11.45 5.85 17.10
N ILE A 41 10.25 5.47 17.55
CA ILE A 41 9.93 4.10 17.99
C ILE A 41 10.09 3.12 16.83
N LEU A 42 9.59 3.45 15.63
CA LEU A 42 9.74 2.59 14.44
C LEU A 42 11.21 2.44 14.03
N LEU A 43 12.01 3.51 14.05
CA LEU A 43 13.45 3.45 13.80
C LEU A 43 14.17 2.59 14.83
N GLY A 44 13.82 2.72 16.12
CA GLY A 44 14.33 1.88 17.20
C GLY A 44 13.98 0.40 17.00
N LEU A 45 12.72 0.10 16.66
CA LEU A 45 12.28 -1.27 16.36
C LEU A 45 13.03 -1.86 15.16
N LEU A 46 13.20 -1.09 14.08
CA LEU A 46 13.94 -1.51 12.89
C LEU A 46 15.41 -1.82 13.25
N PHE A 47 16.02 -0.99 14.11
CA PHE A 47 17.38 -1.21 14.60
C PHE A 47 17.49 -2.48 15.45
N VAL A 48 16.55 -2.72 16.37
CA VAL A 48 16.51 -3.95 17.18
C VAL A 48 16.35 -5.19 16.30
N LEU A 49 15.42 -5.17 15.34
CA LEU A 49 15.21 -6.27 14.39
C LEU A 49 16.48 -6.56 13.57
N LYS A 50 17.18 -5.52 13.13
CA LYS A 50 18.47 -5.66 12.43
C LYS A 50 19.52 -6.34 13.33
N LEU A 51 19.69 -5.87 14.57
CA LEU A 51 20.68 -6.44 15.50
C LEU A 51 20.38 -7.91 15.83
N SER A 52 19.11 -8.25 16.07
CA SER A 52 18.67 -9.61 16.37
C SER A 52 18.90 -10.56 15.18
N TRP A 53 18.71 -10.05 13.95
CA TRP A 53 18.98 -10.77 12.71
C TRP A 53 20.48 -11.02 12.50
N ASP A 54 21.29 -9.98 12.64
CA ASP A 54 22.74 -10.04 12.41
C ASP A 54 23.44 -11.04 13.32
N ARG A 55 23.01 -11.10 14.58
CA ARG A 55 23.56 -12.00 15.60
C ARG A 55 23.01 -13.44 15.49
N LYS A 56 22.15 -13.75 14.51
CA LYS A 56 21.41 -15.02 14.38
C LYS A 56 20.73 -15.45 15.69
N THR A 57 20.43 -14.52 16.59
CA THR A 57 20.05 -14.83 17.98
C THR A 57 18.72 -15.57 18.07
N MET A 58 17.87 -15.43 17.03
CA MET A 58 16.50 -15.94 17.02
C MET A 58 16.26 -17.13 16.07
N GLY A 59 17.28 -17.59 15.32
CA GLY A 59 17.14 -18.70 14.34
C GLY A 59 15.86 -18.64 13.50
N LYS A 60 15.11 -19.76 13.48
CA LYS A 60 13.67 -19.91 13.17
C LYS A 60 12.83 -18.62 13.20
N ALA A 61 12.74 -18.06 14.39
CA ALA A 61 11.86 -16.94 14.69
C ALA A 61 12.41 -15.63 14.11
N GLY A 62 13.73 -15.49 14.01
CA GLY A 62 14.36 -14.33 13.36
C GLY A 62 13.96 -14.21 11.90
N ASP A 63 13.94 -15.34 11.18
CA ASP A 63 13.60 -15.37 9.75
C ASP A 63 12.15 -14.91 9.55
N PHE A 64 11.25 -15.41 10.41
CA PHE A 64 9.86 -15.01 10.42
C PHE A 64 9.69 -13.50 10.66
N PHE A 65 10.29 -12.94 11.72
CA PHE A 65 10.18 -11.51 11.98
C PHE A 65 10.82 -10.67 10.87
N HIS A 66 11.87 -11.15 10.23
CA HIS A 66 12.50 -10.46 9.11
C HIS A 66 11.53 -10.29 7.93
N TYR A 67 10.88 -11.36 7.48
CA TYR A 67 9.99 -11.31 6.31
C TYR A 67 8.62 -10.68 6.58
N PHE A 68 8.11 -10.80 7.82
CA PHE A 68 6.76 -10.32 8.17
C PHE A 68 6.75 -8.94 8.83
N SER A 69 7.86 -8.46 9.41
CA SER A 69 7.93 -7.12 10.00
C SER A 69 7.58 -5.97 9.04
N PRO A 70 7.88 -6.02 7.72
CA PRO A 70 7.48 -4.95 6.80
C PRO A 70 5.97 -4.68 6.80
N ILE A 71 5.14 -5.70 7.04
CA ILE A 71 3.68 -5.54 7.13
C ILE A 71 3.33 -4.59 8.28
N LEU A 72 3.94 -4.78 9.45
CA LEU A 72 3.75 -3.90 10.60
C LEU A 72 4.20 -2.47 10.28
N PHE A 73 5.37 -2.30 9.67
CA PHE A 73 5.86 -0.97 9.28
C PHE A 73 4.90 -0.29 8.32
N ILE A 74 4.44 -0.99 7.28
CA ILE A 74 3.50 -0.46 6.29
C ILE A 74 2.21 0.03 6.96
N ILE A 75 1.62 -0.78 7.86
CA ILE A 75 0.37 -0.43 8.57
C ILE A 75 0.58 0.81 9.45
N VAL A 76 1.61 0.81 10.31
CA VAL A 76 1.83 1.92 11.26
C VAL A 76 2.23 3.20 10.52
N ILE A 77 3.02 3.08 9.45
CA ILE A 77 3.37 4.21 8.58
C ILE A 77 2.11 4.76 7.93
N TYR A 78 1.29 3.93 7.29
CA TYR A 78 0.06 4.34 6.64
C TYR A 78 -0.88 5.10 7.59
N GLU A 79 -1.10 4.56 8.78
CA GLU A 79 -1.93 5.20 9.80
C GLU A 79 -1.37 6.56 10.23
N SER A 80 -0.04 6.67 10.35
CA SER A 80 0.61 7.96 10.67
C SER A 80 0.41 9.03 9.59
N LEU A 81 0.16 8.64 8.33
CA LEU A 81 -0.07 9.59 7.25
C LEU A 81 -1.38 10.36 7.41
N GLY A 82 -2.40 9.77 8.07
CA GLY A 82 -3.66 10.45 8.34
C GLY A 82 -3.49 11.71 9.21
N ASP A 83 -2.55 11.67 10.15
CA ASP A 83 -2.19 12.81 11.01
C ASP A 83 -1.32 13.86 10.28
N LEU A 84 -0.70 13.48 9.16
CA LEU A 84 0.28 14.28 8.43
C LEU A 84 -0.32 14.99 7.21
N ILE A 85 -0.87 14.21 6.27
CA ILE A 85 -1.20 14.64 4.90
C ILE A 85 -2.17 15.83 4.89
N GLN A 86 -3.17 15.82 5.77
CA GLN A 86 -4.21 16.85 5.84
C GLN A 86 -3.68 18.26 6.15
N HIS A 87 -2.47 18.36 6.70
CA HIS A 87 -1.86 19.63 7.09
C HIS A 87 -0.85 20.14 6.05
N LEU A 88 -0.55 19.36 5.01
CA LEU A 88 0.50 19.69 4.04
C LEU A 88 -0.03 20.56 2.88
N GLN A 89 -1.17 20.18 2.31
CA GLN A 89 -1.77 20.90 1.19
C GLN A 89 -3.27 20.58 1.02
N PRO A 90 -4.04 21.41 0.30
CA PRO A 90 -5.45 21.14 0.03
C PRO A 90 -5.70 19.90 -0.83
N ASP A 91 -6.87 19.29 -0.65
CA ASP A 91 -7.29 18.10 -1.38
C ASP A 91 -7.43 18.38 -2.90
N VAL A 92 -6.90 17.48 -3.73
CA VAL A 92 -6.89 17.62 -5.20
C VAL A 92 -8.15 17.08 -5.87
N ASP A 93 -9.12 16.59 -5.09
CA ASP A 93 -10.41 16.05 -5.57
C ASP A 93 -11.08 16.89 -6.67
N PRO A 94 -11.18 18.24 -6.58
CA PRO A 94 -11.82 19.02 -7.64
C PRO A 94 -11.16 18.86 -9.01
N ARG A 95 -9.83 18.66 -9.04
CA ARG A 95 -9.10 18.41 -10.30
C ARG A 95 -9.34 17.00 -10.80
N LEU A 96 -9.36 16.00 -9.93
CA LEU A 96 -9.62 14.61 -10.29
C LEU A 96 -11.02 14.44 -10.90
N ILE A 97 -12.03 15.06 -10.27
CA ILE A 97 -13.41 15.12 -10.74
C ILE A 97 -13.51 15.74 -12.16
N GLN A 98 -12.75 16.80 -12.42
CA GLN A 98 -12.72 17.45 -13.73
C GLN A 98 -12.03 16.58 -14.79
N ILE A 99 -10.93 15.91 -14.43
CA ILE A 99 -10.21 15.00 -15.34
C ILE A 99 -11.13 13.85 -15.74
N ASP A 100 -11.74 13.17 -14.76
CA ASP A 100 -12.68 12.07 -15.03
C ASP A 100 -13.84 12.53 -15.94
N PHE A 101 -14.45 13.68 -15.62
CA PHE A 101 -15.52 14.23 -16.45
C PHE A 101 -15.05 14.55 -17.89
N SER A 102 -13.84 15.10 -18.05
CA SER A 102 -13.30 15.43 -19.37
C SER A 102 -13.04 14.19 -20.23
N ILE A 103 -12.69 13.07 -19.62
CA ILE A 103 -12.39 11.81 -20.31
C ILE A 103 -13.68 11.06 -20.67
N PHE A 104 -14.65 11.00 -19.75
CA PHE A 104 -15.82 10.14 -19.88
C PHE A 104 -17.11 10.88 -20.25
N GLY A 105 -17.14 12.22 -20.20
CA GLY A 105 -18.34 13.04 -20.40
C GLY A 105 -19.40 12.90 -19.29
N VAL A 106 -19.13 12.06 -18.29
CA VAL A 106 -19.95 11.81 -17.10
C VAL A 106 -19.04 11.59 -15.90
N GLN A 107 -19.57 11.68 -14.69
CA GLN A 107 -18.87 11.25 -13.48
C GLN A 107 -18.99 9.72 -13.36
N PRO A 108 -17.90 8.93 -13.48
CA PRO A 108 -18.00 7.47 -13.57
C PRO A 108 -18.70 6.82 -12.38
N THR A 109 -18.40 7.25 -11.15
CA THR A 109 -19.03 6.71 -9.94
C THR A 109 -20.52 7.06 -9.83
N LEU A 110 -20.95 8.21 -10.36
CA LEU A 110 -22.37 8.57 -10.44
C LEU A 110 -23.09 7.76 -11.51
N TRP A 111 -22.45 7.54 -12.67
CA TRP A 111 -22.99 6.69 -13.74
C TRP A 111 -23.13 5.23 -13.29
N MET A 112 -22.21 4.73 -12.45
CA MET A 112 -22.28 3.38 -11.90
C MET A 112 -23.49 3.14 -10.99
N GLN A 113 -24.18 4.19 -10.50
CA GLN A 113 -25.33 4.03 -9.62
C GLN A 113 -26.48 3.19 -10.21
N GLN A 114 -26.63 3.19 -11.52
CA GLN A 114 -27.66 2.39 -12.20
C GLN A 114 -27.49 0.87 -12.04
N TRP A 115 -26.29 0.43 -11.64
CA TRP A 115 -25.96 -0.99 -11.44
C TRP A 115 -26.02 -1.40 -9.96
N ILE A 116 -26.45 -0.50 -9.08
CA ILE A 116 -26.45 -0.77 -7.64
C ILE A 116 -27.58 -1.74 -7.30
N VAL A 117 -27.20 -2.93 -6.83
CA VAL A 117 -28.12 -3.94 -6.28
C VAL A 117 -27.49 -4.62 -5.05
N PRO A 118 -28.27 -4.96 -4.00
CA PRO A 118 -27.70 -5.37 -2.71
C PRO A 118 -26.72 -6.55 -2.76
N TRP A 119 -27.07 -7.62 -3.48
CA TRP A 119 -26.22 -8.82 -3.58
C TRP A 119 -24.89 -8.52 -4.30
N PHE A 120 -24.91 -7.61 -5.27
CA PHE A 120 -23.71 -7.23 -6.01
C PHE A 120 -22.81 -6.33 -5.16
N THR A 121 -23.41 -5.43 -4.38
CA THR A 121 -22.71 -4.63 -3.37
C THR A 121 -22.01 -5.52 -2.33
N ASP A 122 -22.63 -6.61 -1.87
CA ASP A 122 -21.98 -7.54 -0.94
C ASP A 122 -20.76 -8.24 -1.57
N ILE A 123 -20.89 -8.73 -2.80
CA ILE A 123 -19.78 -9.37 -3.52
C ILE A 123 -18.62 -8.39 -3.71
N LEU A 124 -18.91 -7.17 -4.14
CA LEU A 124 -17.88 -6.16 -4.36
C LEU A 124 -17.29 -5.65 -3.04
N SER A 125 -18.05 -5.62 -1.95
CA SER A 125 -17.53 -5.31 -0.61
C SER A 125 -16.56 -6.38 -0.13
N LEU A 126 -16.87 -7.67 -0.32
CA LEU A 126 -15.94 -8.77 -0.03
C LEU A 126 -14.70 -8.73 -0.93
N ALA A 127 -14.88 -8.42 -2.22
CA ALA A 127 -13.76 -8.26 -3.15
C ALA A 127 -12.86 -7.10 -2.71
N TYR A 128 -13.42 -5.97 -2.27
CA TYR A 128 -12.67 -4.85 -1.71
C TYR A 128 -11.88 -5.26 -0.46
N LEU A 129 -12.54 -5.93 0.49
CA LEU A 129 -11.91 -6.42 1.73
C LEU A 129 -10.75 -7.39 1.44
N SER A 130 -10.79 -8.15 0.35
CA SER A 130 -9.72 -9.08 -0.01
C SER A 130 -8.34 -8.44 -0.18
N TYR A 131 -8.29 -7.11 -0.42
CA TYR A 131 -7.06 -6.32 -0.51
C TYR A 131 -6.08 -6.60 0.64
N TYR A 132 -6.60 -6.66 1.86
CA TYR A 132 -5.81 -6.85 3.08
C TYR A 132 -5.18 -8.24 3.18
N PHE A 133 -5.74 -9.22 2.47
CA PHE A 133 -5.32 -10.62 2.54
C PHE A 133 -4.42 -11.05 1.39
N LEU A 134 -4.63 -10.53 0.17
CA LEU A 134 -3.92 -10.98 -1.04
C LEU A 134 -2.39 -10.91 -0.93
N PRO A 135 -1.76 -9.79 -0.49
CA PRO A 135 -0.31 -9.74 -0.30
C PRO A 135 0.19 -10.69 0.78
N VAL A 136 -0.57 -10.83 1.88
CA VAL A 136 -0.22 -11.69 3.02
C VAL A 136 -0.24 -13.15 2.61
N VAL A 137 -1.28 -13.58 1.90
CA VAL A 137 -1.40 -14.96 1.40
C VAL A 137 -0.23 -15.30 0.47
N LEU A 138 0.15 -14.39 -0.45
CA LEU A 138 1.31 -14.59 -1.32
C LEU A 138 2.59 -14.80 -0.49
N ILE A 139 2.86 -13.92 0.47
CA ILE A 139 4.05 -13.99 1.33
C ILE A 139 4.06 -15.29 2.16
N VAL A 140 2.93 -15.64 2.78
CA VAL A 140 2.79 -16.87 3.58
C VAL A 140 3.03 -18.11 2.72
N VAL A 141 2.44 -18.21 1.54
CA VAL A 141 2.62 -19.37 0.64
C VAL A 141 4.08 -19.52 0.21
N LEU A 142 4.74 -18.42 -0.16
CA LEU A 142 6.17 -18.44 -0.52
C LEU A 142 7.05 -18.86 0.66
N TYR A 143 6.72 -18.38 1.87
CA TYR A 143 7.41 -18.74 3.11
C TYR A 143 7.24 -20.23 3.44
N LEU A 144 6.01 -20.75 3.42
CA LEU A 144 5.72 -22.16 3.72
C LEU A 144 6.35 -23.12 2.70
N LYS A 145 6.51 -22.69 1.44
CA LYS A 145 7.19 -23.46 0.39
C LYS A 145 8.72 -23.36 0.44
N GLY A 146 9.29 -22.58 1.38
CA GLY A 146 10.73 -22.40 1.50
C GLY A 146 11.38 -21.64 0.34
N ARG A 147 10.60 -20.87 -0.43
CA ARG A 147 11.06 -20.09 -1.60
C ARG A 147 11.68 -18.77 -1.16
N THR A 148 12.80 -18.85 -0.45
CA THR A 148 13.41 -17.71 0.26
C THR A 148 13.85 -16.58 -0.67
N ALA A 149 14.42 -16.88 -1.84
CA ALA A 149 14.85 -15.87 -2.81
C ALA A 149 13.66 -15.12 -3.43
N GLU A 150 12.60 -15.85 -3.79
CA GLU A 150 11.36 -15.28 -4.31
C GLU A 150 10.60 -14.48 -3.24
N LEU A 151 10.60 -14.97 -2.00
CA LEU A 151 9.99 -14.33 -0.84
C LEU A 151 10.67 -12.98 -0.56
N ASP A 152 12.00 -12.96 -0.43
CA ASP A 152 12.77 -11.73 -0.16
C ASP A 152 12.49 -10.66 -1.22
N ARG A 153 12.53 -11.05 -2.50
CA ARG A 153 12.23 -10.15 -3.61
C ARG A 153 10.77 -9.70 -3.61
N SER A 154 9.82 -10.57 -3.28
CA SER A 154 8.39 -10.23 -3.26
C SER A 154 8.07 -9.25 -2.14
N VAL A 155 8.60 -9.49 -0.94
CA VAL A 155 8.46 -8.58 0.21
C VAL A 155 9.06 -7.20 -0.11
N PHE A 156 10.23 -7.15 -0.73
CA PHE A 156 10.85 -5.89 -1.15
C PHE A 156 9.99 -5.12 -2.16
N VAL A 157 9.55 -5.78 -3.24
CA VAL A 157 8.76 -5.14 -4.30
C VAL A 157 7.41 -4.66 -3.78
N LEU A 158 6.77 -5.42 -2.89
CA LEU A 158 5.53 -4.99 -2.23
C LEU A 158 5.77 -3.78 -1.33
N ALA A 159 6.78 -3.80 -0.45
CA ALA A 159 7.12 -2.68 0.40
C ALA A 159 7.46 -1.41 -0.41
N PHE A 160 8.20 -1.57 -1.50
CA PHE A 160 8.49 -0.50 -2.46
C PHE A 160 7.21 0.06 -3.07
N GLY A 161 6.29 -0.81 -3.52
CA GLY A 161 4.98 -0.42 -4.01
C GLY A 161 4.21 0.43 -2.98
N TYR A 162 4.08 -0.04 -1.75
CA TYR A 162 3.37 0.68 -0.69
C TYR A 162 3.97 2.07 -0.44
N TYR A 163 5.29 2.17 -0.32
CA TYR A 163 5.96 3.45 -0.09
C TYR A 163 5.83 4.41 -1.27
N VAL A 164 5.82 3.90 -2.51
CA VAL A 164 5.53 4.73 -3.70
C VAL A 164 4.08 5.25 -3.67
N SER A 165 3.11 4.42 -3.27
CA SER A 165 1.73 4.90 -3.07
C SER A 165 1.65 5.97 -1.98
N PHE A 166 2.35 5.78 -0.87
CA PHE A 166 2.37 6.75 0.24
C PHE A 166 2.98 8.10 -0.17
N ILE A 167 4.03 8.07 -0.98
CA ILE A 167 4.58 9.30 -1.59
C ILE A 167 3.51 9.97 -2.45
N GLY A 168 2.79 9.19 -3.25
CA GLY A 168 1.66 9.68 -4.03
C GLY A 168 0.62 10.40 -3.16
N TYR A 169 0.21 9.79 -2.04
CA TYR A 169 -0.76 10.39 -1.10
C TYR A 169 -0.27 11.72 -0.50
N ILE A 170 1.03 11.83 -0.22
CA ILE A 170 1.64 13.06 0.29
C ILE A 170 1.60 14.17 -0.77
N PHE A 171 1.91 13.86 -2.03
CA PHE A 171 1.96 14.83 -3.13
C PHE A 171 0.58 15.17 -3.72
N PHE A 172 -0.38 14.26 -3.65
CA PHE A 172 -1.69 14.39 -4.26
C PHE A 172 -2.79 13.96 -3.28
N PRO A 173 -2.97 14.66 -2.14
CA PRO A 173 -3.97 14.29 -1.16
C PRO A 173 -5.36 14.33 -1.78
N ALA A 174 -6.09 13.23 -1.69
CA ALA A 174 -7.46 13.15 -2.18
C ALA A 174 -8.28 12.26 -1.25
N VAL A 175 -9.49 12.71 -0.92
CA VAL A 175 -10.41 11.98 -0.04
C VAL A 175 -11.30 10.99 -0.80
N GLY A 176 -11.52 11.25 -2.08
CA GLY A 176 -12.24 10.36 -2.98
C GLY A 176 -13.74 10.68 -3.12
N PRO A 177 -14.38 10.03 -4.11
CA PRO A 177 -15.73 10.39 -4.55
C PRO A 177 -16.80 10.16 -3.48
N ARG A 178 -16.59 9.19 -2.57
CA ARG A 178 -17.48 8.91 -1.42
C ARG A 178 -17.68 10.13 -0.52
N TYR A 179 -16.71 11.04 -0.46
CA TYR A 179 -16.78 12.23 0.39
C TYR A 179 -16.94 13.51 -0.44
N ALA A 180 -16.12 13.71 -1.48
CA ALA A 180 -16.09 14.97 -2.23
C ALA A 180 -17.38 15.27 -3.01
N ILE A 181 -18.03 14.23 -3.55
CA ILE A 181 -19.29 14.35 -4.31
C ILE A 181 -20.44 13.56 -3.67
N ALA A 182 -20.36 13.34 -2.36
CA ALA A 182 -21.36 12.60 -1.59
C ALA A 182 -22.80 13.09 -1.84
N HIS A 183 -22.97 14.41 -1.93
CA HIS A 183 -24.24 15.09 -2.11
C HIS A 183 -24.88 14.90 -3.51
N LEU A 184 -24.14 14.38 -4.48
CA LEU A 184 -24.64 14.12 -5.83
C LEU A 184 -25.22 12.71 -6.00
N TYR A 185 -24.96 11.79 -5.05
CA TYR A 185 -25.51 10.44 -5.12
C TYR A 185 -26.98 10.41 -4.72
N SER A 186 -27.81 9.80 -5.56
CA SER A 186 -29.25 9.62 -5.33
C SER A 186 -29.61 8.20 -4.91
N VAL A 187 -28.73 7.23 -5.19
CA VAL A 187 -28.93 5.81 -4.83
C VAL A 187 -28.01 5.48 -3.66
N PRO A 188 -28.52 4.95 -2.53
CA PRO A 188 -27.67 4.55 -1.43
C PRO A 188 -26.90 3.26 -1.77
N LEU A 189 -25.68 3.12 -1.25
CA LEU A 189 -24.93 1.86 -1.30
C LEU A 189 -25.43 0.93 -0.20
N GLU A 190 -26.58 0.32 -0.44
CA GLU A 190 -27.16 -0.69 0.45
C GLU A 190 -26.72 -2.08 0.00
N GLY A 191 -26.29 -2.88 0.96
CA GLY A 191 -26.05 -4.31 0.84
C GLY A 191 -26.76 -5.05 1.96
N SER A 192 -26.31 -6.26 2.27
CA SER A 192 -26.74 -6.95 3.49
C SER A 192 -25.82 -6.62 4.66
N PHE A 193 -25.96 -7.38 5.77
CA PHE A 193 -25.06 -7.32 6.92
C PHE A 193 -23.57 -7.46 6.54
N ILE A 194 -23.25 -8.09 5.39
CA ILE A 194 -21.89 -8.23 4.89
C ILE A 194 -21.31 -6.86 4.53
N THR A 195 -22.03 -6.08 3.73
CA THR A 195 -21.62 -4.72 3.35
C THR A 195 -21.46 -3.84 4.59
N ASP A 196 -22.38 -3.94 5.54
CA ASP A 196 -22.31 -3.18 6.80
C ASP A 196 -21.06 -3.56 7.60
N PHE A 197 -20.83 -4.87 7.80
CA PHE A 197 -19.64 -5.38 8.48
C PHE A 197 -18.34 -4.91 7.82
N VAL A 198 -18.25 -5.01 6.49
CA VAL A 198 -17.07 -4.56 5.74
C VAL A 198 -16.87 -3.06 5.92
N ARG A 199 -17.91 -2.26 5.68
CA ARG A 199 -17.85 -0.80 5.77
C ARG A 199 -17.46 -0.33 7.17
N ASP A 200 -18.03 -0.92 8.21
CA ASP A 200 -17.77 -0.54 9.59
C ASP A 200 -16.36 -0.97 10.03
N THR A 201 -15.91 -2.15 9.59
CA THR A 201 -14.54 -2.61 9.82
C THR A 201 -13.53 -1.67 9.15
N LEU A 202 -13.73 -1.30 7.89
CA LEU A 202 -12.84 -0.38 7.17
C LEU A 202 -12.85 1.01 7.82
N ASN A 203 -14.03 1.53 8.17
CA ASN A 203 -14.13 2.82 8.84
C ASN A 203 -13.40 2.85 10.19
N ALA A 204 -13.37 1.73 10.91
CA ALA A 204 -12.66 1.59 12.19
C ALA A 204 -11.14 1.38 12.03
N LEU A 205 -10.70 0.77 10.94
CA LEU A 205 -9.28 0.48 10.68
C LEU A 205 -8.55 1.59 9.94
N GLU A 206 -9.23 2.34 9.07
CA GLU A 206 -8.63 3.36 8.21
C GLU A 206 -8.76 4.75 8.87
N HIS A 207 -7.76 5.18 9.64
CA HIS A 207 -7.73 6.57 10.14
C HIS A 207 -7.36 7.56 9.02
N ASN A 208 -6.53 7.13 8.09
CA ASN A 208 -6.18 7.95 6.93
C ASN A 208 -7.32 7.95 5.92
N LYS A 209 -7.91 9.13 5.66
CA LYS A 209 -8.96 9.31 4.66
C LYS A 209 -8.46 9.91 3.34
N ARG A 210 -7.15 10.19 3.22
CA ARG A 210 -6.54 10.89 2.08
C ARG A 210 -5.59 9.98 1.29
N ASP A 211 -6.04 8.77 1.03
CA ASP A 211 -5.31 7.71 0.34
C ASP A 211 -5.94 7.35 -1.03
N CYS A 212 -6.69 8.28 -1.61
CA CYS A 212 -7.40 8.05 -2.85
C CYS A 212 -6.47 8.12 -4.09
N MET A 213 -5.63 9.15 -4.20
CA MET A 213 -4.76 9.36 -5.38
C MET A 213 -3.29 9.15 -5.02
N PRO A 214 -2.57 8.23 -5.67
CA PRO A 214 -2.99 7.22 -6.67
C PRO A 214 -3.67 6.00 -6.03
N SER A 215 -4.45 5.21 -6.75
CA SER A 215 -5.12 4.03 -6.16
C SER A 215 -4.12 2.96 -5.70
N GLY A 216 -3.84 2.90 -4.38
CA GLY A 216 -3.02 1.87 -3.77
C GLY A 216 -3.65 0.48 -3.88
N HIS A 217 -4.98 0.40 -3.76
CA HIS A 217 -5.75 -0.82 -4.00
C HIS A 217 -5.44 -1.44 -5.36
N THR A 218 -5.51 -0.64 -6.43
CA THR A 218 -5.18 -1.07 -7.79
C THR A 218 -3.70 -1.39 -7.94
N GLN A 219 -2.84 -0.54 -7.40
CA GLN A 219 -1.40 -0.69 -7.55
C GLN A 219 -0.87 -2.00 -6.95
N ILE A 220 -1.19 -2.25 -5.68
CA ILE A 220 -0.63 -3.37 -4.93
C ILE A 220 -1.17 -4.70 -5.44
N VAL A 221 -2.47 -4.80 -5.76
CA VAL A 221 -3.05 -6.07 -6.23
C VAL A 221 -2.51 -6.47 -7.60
N LEU A 222 -2.17 -5.50 -8.46
CA LEU A 222 -1.50 -5.77 -9.73
C LEU A 222 -0.05 -6.25 -9.51
N ILE A 223 0.68 -5.67 -8.54
CA ILE A 223 1.99 -6.17 -8.12
C ILE A 223 1.88 -7.59 -7.58
N VAL A 224 0.89 -7.88 -6.71
CA VAL A 224 0.63 -9.23 -6.19
C VAL A 224 0.36 -10.21 -7.32
N LEU A 225 -0.48 -9.83 -8.28
CA LEU A 225 -0.82 -10.68 -9.42
C LEU A 225 0.41 -10.96 -10.30
N TYR A 226 1.27 -9.97 -10.53
CA TYR A 226 2.55 -10.14 -11.22
C TYR A 226 3.49 -11.09 -10.48
N LEU A 227 3.67 -10.92 -9.17
CA LEU A 227 4.53 -11.78 -8.35
C LEU A 227 3.98 -13.20 -8.28
N ALA A 228 2.66 -13.36 -8.12
CA ALA A 228 1.99 -14.65 -8.18
C ALA A 228 2.17 -15.30 -9.55
N HIS A 229 2.00 -14.56 -10.65
CA HIS A 229 2.25 -15.08 -12.00
C HIS A 229 3.69 -15.58 -12.16
N ARG A 230 4.65 -14.89 -11.53
CA ARG A 230 6.07 -15.20 -11.66
C ARG A 230 6.48 -16.39 -10.79
N TYR A 231 5.96 -16.50 -9.58
CA TYR A 231 6.47 -17.42 -8.58
C TYR A 231 5.48 -18.52 -8.17
N GLU A 232 4.17 -18.29 -8.25
CA GLU A 232 3.13 -19.21 -7.78
C GLU A 232 1.89 -19.20 -8.70
N LYS A 233 1.97 -19.92 -9.82
CA LYS A 233 0.93 -19.93 -10.88
C LYS A 233 -0.48 -20.29 -10.38
N LEU A 234 -0.58 -21.18 -9.39
CA LEU A 234 -1.88 -21.51 -8.79
C LEU A 234 -2.51 -20.27 -8.15
N LEU A 235 -1.74 -19.52 -7.36
CA LEU A 235 -2.22 -18.28 -6.76
C LEU A 235 -2.57 -17.25 -7.83
N PHE A 236 -1.85 -17.18 -8.95
CA PHE A 236 -2.21 -16.29 -10.05
C PHE A 236 -3.63 -16.56 -10.57
N TYR A 237 -3.96 -17.83 -10.86
CA TYR A 237 -5.29 -18.17 -11.38
C TYR A 237 -6.39 -17.97 -10.33
N LEU A 238 -6.09 -18.17 -9.05
CA LEU A 238 -7.05 -17.91 -7.96
C LEU A 238 -7.24 -16.40 -7.72
N PHE A 239 -6.17 -15.62 -7.77
CA PHE A 239 -6.20 -14.18 -7.50
C PHE A 239 -6.74 -13.39 -8.67
N LEU A 240 -6.52 -13.80 -9.92
CA LEU A 240 -6.96 -13.06 -11.11
C LEU A 240 -8.43 -12.61 -11.05
N PRO A 241 -9.43 -13.49 -10.83
CA PRO A 241 -10.82 -13.05 -10.75
C PRO A 241 -11.09 -12.15 -9.54
N ILE A 242 -10.44 -12.39 -8.41
CA ILE A 242 -10.57 -11.59 -7.18
C ILE A 242 -10.02 -10.18 -7.40
N VAL A 243 -8.85 -10.07 -8.04
CA VAL A 243 -8.19 -8.80 -8.36
C VAL A 243 -9.02 -7.99 -9.35
N CYS A 244 -9.60 -8.64 -10.37
CA CYS A 244 -10.51 -7.95 -11.30
C CYS A 244 -11.74 -7.40 -10.57
N ALA A 245 -12.35 -8.19 -9.69
CA ALA A 245 -13.50 -7.76 -8.89
C ALA A 245 -13.12 -6.64 -7.90
N LEU A 246 -11.93 -6.69 -7.31
CA LEU A 246 -11.41 -5.67 -6.40
C LEU A 246 -11.18 -4.35 -7.13
N ILE A 247 -10.55 -4.35 -8.30
CA ILE A 247 -10.36 -3.11 -9.08
C ILE A 247 -11.73 -2.52 -9.44
N LEU A 248 -12.70 -3.34 -9.85
CA LEU A 248 -14.06 -2.86 -10.10
C LEU A 248 -14.73 -2.30 -8.83
N SER A 249 -14.52 -2.96 -7.67
CA SER A 249 -15.14 -2.54 -6.42
C SER A 249 -14.65 -1.17 -5.96
N THR A 250 -13.41 -0.78 -6.27
CA THR A 250 -12.90 0.57 -5.94
C THR A 250 -13.75 1.70 -6.54
N LEU A 251 -14.25 1.53 -7.76
CA LEU A 251 -15.13 2.50 -8.42
C LEU A 251 -16.57 2.35 -7.96
N TYR A 252 -17.09 1.11 -7.96
CA TYR A 252 -18.48 0.83 -7.63
C TYR A 252 -18.83 1.28 -6.21
N LEU A 253 -17.94 1.01 -5.24
CA LEU A 253 -18.11 1.41 -3.84
C LEU A 253 -17.68 2.87 -3.58
N ARG A 254 -17.36 3.62 -4.65
CA ARG A 254 -17.08 5.07 -4.63
C ARG A 254 -15.80 5.46 -3.87
N TYR A 255 -14.85 4.53 -3.71
CA TYR A 255 -13.58 4.81 -3.04
C TYR A 255 -12.59 5.57 -3.93
N HIS A 256 -12.65 5.38 -5.25
CA HIS A 256 -11.70 5.98 -6.19
C HIS A 256 -12.38 6.59 -7.42
N TYR A 257 -11.71 7.59 -8.01
CA TYR A 257 -11.94 8.08 -9.36
C TYR A 257 -11.21 7.19 -10.37
N VAL A 258 -11.61 7.22 -11.64
CA VAL A 258 -10.98 6.39 -12.68
C VAL A 258 -9.53 6.81 -12.92
N VAL A 259 -9.24 8.11 -12.90
CA VAL A 259 -7.86 8.62 -13.00
C VAL A 259 -6.94 8.04 -11.91
N ASP A 260 -7.46 7.76 -10.70
CA ASP A 260 -6.67 7.18 -9.62
C ASP A 260 -6.27 5.74 -9.93
N LEU A 261 -7.16 4.99 -10.57
CA LEU A 261 -6.89 3.62 -11.02
C LEU A 261 -5.83 3.62 -12.12
N LEU A 262 -5.89 4.56 -13.06
CA LEU A 262 -4.89 4.71 -14.12
C LEU A 262 -3.52 5.07 -13.54
N ALA A 263 -3.49 5.98 -12.57
CA ALA A 263 -2.26 6.34 -11.85
C ALA A 263 -1.72 5.14 -11.06
N GLY A 264 -2.57 4.42 -10.33
CA GLY A 264 -2.20 3.21 -9.59
C GLY A 264 -1.66 2.10 -10.50
N MET A 265 -2.30 1.87 -11.66
CA MET A 265 -1.82 0.92 -12.66
C MET A 265 -0.46 1.33 -13.24
N THR A 266 -0.28 2.61 -13.54
CA THR A 266 1.00 3.14 -14.03
C THR A 266 2.11 2.94 -13.00
N LEU A 267 1.86 3.28 -11.73
CA LEU A 267 2.82 3.05 -10.65
C LEU A 267 3.08 1.56 -10.41
N ALA A 268 2.07 0.70 -10.58
CA ALA A 268 2.26 -0.74 -10.50
C ALA A 268 3.29 -1.21 -11.53
N ILE A 269 3.15 -0.77 -12.79
CA ILE A 269 4.07 -1.12 -13.88
C ILE A 269 5.48 -0.62 -13.54
N LEU A 270 5.61 0.64 -13.10
CA LEU A 270 6.90 1.20 -12.72
C LEU A 270 7.54 0.41 -11.57
N CYS A 271 6.78 0.05 -10.53
CA CYS A 271 7.27 -0.76 -9.41
C CYS A 271 7.63 -2.19 -9.83
N MET A 272 6.91 -2.79 -10.77
CA MET A 272 7.23 -4.12 -11.32
C MET A 272 8.53 -4.12 -12.13
N ILE A 273 8.89 -3.00 -12.74
CA ILE A 273 10.15 -2.81 -13.47
C ILE A 273 11.28 -2.44 -12.50
N PHE A 274 11.15 -1.34 -11.76
CA PHE A 274 12.22 -0.77 -10.95
C PHE A 274 12.42 -1.50 -9.63
N GLY A 275 11.38 -2.05 -9.01
CA GLY A 275 11.49 -2.77 -7.73
C GLY A 275 12.48 -3.93 -7.80
N PRO A 276 12.37 -4.84 -8.78
CA PRO A 276 13.38 -5.87 -9.00
C PRO A 276 14.77 -5.39 -9.33
N LEU A 277 14.90 -4.30 -10.10
CA LEU A 277 16.20 -3.74 -10.48
C LEU A 277 16.90 -3.15 -9.26
N LEU A 278 16.17 -2.40 -8.45
CA LEU A 278 16.64 -1.81 -7.20
C LEU A 278 17.05 -2.89 -6.19
N HIS A 279 16.25 -3.95 -6.06
CA HIS A 279 16.56 -5.10 -5.21
C HIS A 279 17.88 -5.78 -5.64
N ARG A 280 18.05 -6.01 -6.94
CA ARG A 280 19.29 -6.59 -7.48
C ARG A 280 20.49 -5.69 -7.28
N TRP A 281 20.36 -4.40 -7.59
CA TRP A 281 21.42 -3.41 -7.40
C TRP A 281 21.89 -3.36 -5.94
N TRP A 282 20.95 -3.33 -4.98
CA TRP A 282 21.26 -3.32 -3.56
C TRP A 282 22.07 -4.55 -3.12
N ASN A 283 21.71 -5.71 -3.66
CA ASN A 283 22.41 -6.96 -3.38
C ASN A 283 23.78 -7.05 -4.08
N LEU A 284 23.92 -6.51 -5.30
CA LEU A 284 25.18 -6.49 -6.05
C LEU A 284 26.23 -5.55 -5.44
N GLU A 285 25.84 -4.35 -5.00
CA GLU A 285 26.73 -3.47 -4.25
C GLU A 285 27.17 -4.09 -2.91
N GLY A 286 26.36 -5.00 -2.36
CA GLY A 286 26.71 -5.77 -1.18
C GLY A 286 27.84 -6.77 -1.44
N SER A 287 27.90 -7.32 -2.66
CA SER A 287 28.91 -8.33 -3.04
C SER A 287 30.26 -7.72 -3.42
N THR A 288 30.28 -6.60 -4.15
CA THR A 288 31.51 -5.95 -4.65
C THR A 288 32.35 -5.33 -3.53
N ARG A 289 31.73 -4.67 -2.55
CA ARG A 289 32.49 -4.05 -1.43
C ARG A 289 33.08 -5.05 -0.43
N ASN A 290 32.52 -6.25 -0.33
CA ASN A 290 33.09 -7.31 0.53
C ASN A 290 34.38 -7.91 -0.06
N VAL A 291 34.55 -7.85 -1.39
CA VAL A 291 35.80 -8.27 -2.07
C VAL A 291 36.90 -7.25 -1.85
N GLU A 292 36.56 -5.95 -1.91
CA GLU A 292 37.53 -4.86 -1.67
C GLU A 292 37.95 -4.71 -0.19
N SER A 293 37.07 -5.05 0.77
CA SER A 293 37.41 -5.02 2.21
C SER A 293 38.10 -6.30 2.72
N GLY A 294 38.27 -7.29 1.84
CA GLY A 294 38.93 -8.58 2.14
C GLY A 294 40.35 -8.69 1.57
N MET A 295 40.87 -7.62 0.98
CA MET A 295 42.29 -7.41 0.64
C MET A 295 42.90 -6.40 1.62
#